data_AF-A0A830BCK3-F1
#
_entry.id   AF-A0A830BCK3-F1
#
_cell.length_a   1.000
_cell.length_b   1.000
_cell.length_c   1.000
_cell.angle_alpha   90.00
_cell.angle_beta   90.00
_cell.angle_gamma   90.00
#
_symmetry.space_group_name_H-M   'P 1'
#
loop_
_entity.id
_entity.type
_entity.pdbx_description
1 polymer ?
#
loop_
_entity_poly.entity_id
_entity_poly.type
_entity_poly.pdbx_seq_one_letter_code
_entity_poly.pdbx_strand_id
1 'polypeptide(L)' 'MGLESENLEALYKKVHVAIRADSNPKKSEKQPPKQHKRFNVKRLTYEERKAKLIERLNAPNAAAGSDDDE' A
#
# COMPACT_ATOMS: atom_id res chain seq x y z
N MET A 1 -6.48 -8.29 33.11
CA MET A 1 -5.90 -9.43 33.86
C MET A 1 -5.22 -10.32 32.86
N GLY A 2 -3.94 -10.60 33.11
CA GLY A 2 -3.03 -11.23 32.16
C GLY A 2 -2.88 -12.73 32.41
N LEU A 3 -1.84 -13.30 31.81
CA LEU A 3 -1.48 -14.70 31.96
C LEU A 3 -0.63 -14.85 33.23
N GLU A 4 -1.17 -15.52 34.25
CA GLU A 4 -0.45 -15.84 35.49
C GLU A 4 0.55 -16.99 35.29
N SER A 5 1.62 -17.00 36.08
CA SER A 5 2.71 -18.00 36.00
C SER A 5 2.19 -19.43 36.12
N GLU A 6 1.25 -19.67 37.04
CA GLU A 6 0.64 -20.97 37.31
C GLU A 6 -0.16 -21.52 36.11
N ASN A 7 -0.64 -20.65 35.23
CA ASN A 7 -1.46 -21.02 34.08
C ASN A 7 -0.66 -21.26 32.79
N LEU A 8 0.64 -20.92 32.77
CA LEU A 8 1.50 -21.09 31.59
C LEU A 8 1.69 -22.56 31.21
N GLU A 9 1.99 -23.43 32.18
CA GLU A 9 2.22 -24.85 31.91
C GLU A 9 0.96 -25.53 31.34
N ALA A 10 -0.19 -25.24 31.94
CA ALA A 10 -1.49 -25.75 31.48
C ALA A 10 -1.82 -25.28 30.05
N LEU A 11 -1.47 -24.03 29.71
CA LEU A 11 -1.63 -23.50 28.36
C LEU A 11 -0.75 -24.26 27.35
N TYR A 12 0.54 -24.42 27.63
CA TYR A 12 1.46 -25.12 26.72
C TYR A 12 1.06 -26.59 26.49
N LYS A 13 0.63 -27.31 27.53
CA LYS A 13 0.11 -28.68 27.38
C LYS A 13 -1.08 -28.75 26.43
N LYS A 14 -2.05 -27.84 26.57
CA LYS A 14 -3.23 -27.75 25.69
C LYS A 14 -2.84 -27.39 24.25
N VAL A 15 -1.91 -26.43 24.07
CA VAL A 15 -1.41 -26.04 22.74
C VAL A 15 -0.75 -27.22 22.03
N HIS A 16 0.07 -28.02 22.72
CA HIS A 16 0.70 -29.19 22.11
C HIS A 16 -0.30 -30.25 21.66
N VAL A 17 -1.35 -30.52 22.44
CA VAL A 17 -2.42 -31.44 22.04
C VAL A 17 -3.14 -30.90 20.80
N ALA A 18 -3.47 -29.61 20.76
CA ALA A 18 -4.15 -28.98 19.64
C ALA A 18 -3.34 -29.00 18.32
N ILE A 19 -2.03 -28.67 18.39
CA ILE A 19 -1.15 -28.70 17.20
C ILE A 19 -0.95 -30.12 16.68
N ARG A 20 -0.86 -31.12 17.57
CA ARG A 20 -0.76 -32.53 17.15
C ARG A 20 -2.03 -33.02 16.46
N ALA A 21 -3.20 -32.54 16.90
CA ALA A 21 -4.47 -32.89 16.28
C ALA A 21 -4.62 -32.25 14.88
N ASP A 22 -4.31 -30.94 14.76
CA ASP A 22 -4.40 -30.20 13.51
C ASP A 22 -3.13 -29.39 13.23
N SER A 23 -2.17 -30.02 12.53
CA SER A 23 -0.86 -29.41 12.21
C SER A 23 -0.88 -28.53 10.94
N ASN A 24 -2.00 -28.50 10.21
CA ASN A 24 -2.07 -27.78 8.93
C ASN A 24 -2.12 -26.25 9.12
N PRO A 25 -1.32 -25.49 8.36
CA PRO A 25 -1.37 -24.03 8.41
C PRO A 25 -2.70 -23.53 7.82
N LYS A 26 -3.52 -22.89 8.66
CA LYS A 26 -4.77 -22.26 8.22
C LYS A 26 -4.48 -20.98 7.45
N LYS A 27 -4.85 -20.95 6.17
CA LYS A 27 -4.79 -19.74 5.35
C LYS A 27 -5.96 -18.83 5.71
N SER A 28 -5.81 -17.54 5.41
CA SER A 28 -6.88 -16.56 5.57
C SER A 28 -8.05 -16.89 4.65
N GLU A 29 -9.23 -17.08 5.23
CA GLU A 29 -10.51 -17.23 4.50
C GLU A 29 -11.10 -15.88 4.04
N LYS A 30 -10.37 -14.77 4.26
CA LYS A 30 -10.79 -13.45 3.80
C LYS A 30 -11.02 -13.48 2.30
N GLN A 31 -12.21 -13.07 1.89
CA GLN A 31 -12.51 -12.92 0.47
C GLN A 31 -11.60 -11.86 -0.16
N PRO A 32 -11.19 -12.04 -1.42
CA PRO A 32 -10.47 -11.00 -2.14
C PRO A 32 -11.33 -9.72 -2.17
N PRO A 33 -10.72 -8.52 -2.17
CA PRO A 33 -11.46 -7.27 -2.27
C PRO A 33 -12.38 -7.27 -3.49
N LYS A 34 -13.68 -7.00 -3.29
CA LYS A 34 -14.68 -6.97 -4.37
C LYS A 34 -14.33 -5.96 -5.47
N GLN A 35 -13.65 -4.88 -5.11
CA GLN A 35 -13.11 -3.89 -6.03
C GLN A 35 -11.66 -3.60 -5.68
N HIS A 36 -10.79 -3.58 -6.69
CA HIS A 36 -9.39 -3.21 -6.49
C HIS A 36 -9.27 -1.70 -6.22
N LYS A 37 -8.96 -1.33 -4.98
CA LYS A 37 -8.65 0.06 -4.61
C LYS A 37 -7.22 0.41 -5.06
N ARG A 38 -7.08 1.40 -5.94
CA ARG A 38 -5.76 1.94 -6.33
C ARG A 38 -5.32 2.98 -5.32
N PHE A 39 -4.25 2.69 -4.59
CA PHE A 39 -3.63 3.63 -3.66
C PHE A 39 -2.58 4.53 -4.33
N ASN A 40 -2.01 4.07 -5.44
CA ASN A 40 -1.01 4.80 -6.22
C ASN A 40 -1.65 5.49 -7.43
N VAL A 41 -1.06 6.62 -7.84
CA VAL A 41 -1.48 7.37 -9.03
C VAL A 41 -1.19 6.55 -10.29
N LYS A 42 -2.06 6.65 -11.31
CA LYS A 42 -1.86 5.98 -12.60
C LYS A 42 -0.60 6.51 -13.28
N ARG A 43 0.18 5.59 -13.88
CA ARG A 43 1.34 5.97 -14.68
C ARG A 43 0.90 6.86 -15.84
N LEU A 44 1.48 8.04 -15.94
CA LEU A 44 1.24 8.99 -17.01
C LEU A 44 1.58 8.37 -18.37
N THR A 45 0.76 8.62 -19.39
CA THR A 45 1.06 8.23 -20.77
C THR A 45 2.12 9.14 -21.38
N TYR A 46 2.61 8.80 -22.57
CA TYR A 46 3.62 9.63 -23.25
C TYR A 46 3.07 11.00 -23.63
N GLU A 47 1.85 11.06 -24.19
CA GLU A 47 1.21 12.32 -24.58
C GLU A 47 0.96 13.24 -23.38
N GLU A 48 0.48 12.70 -22.26
CA GLU A 48 0.29 13.49 -21.04
C GLU A 48 1.62 13.97 -20.43
N ARG A 49 2.71 13.18 -20.56
CA ARG A 49 4.07 13.65 -20.19
C ARG A 49 4.51 14.79 -21.08
N LYS A 50 4.28 14.70 -22.39
CA LYS A 50 4.64 15.72 -23.37
C LYS A 50 3.86 17.02 -23.12
N ALA A 51 2.55 16.92 -22.88
CA ALA A 51 1.71 18.07 -22.56
C ALA A 51 2.19 18.79 -21.28
N LYS A 52 2.48 18.05 -20.21
CA LYS A 52 3.05 18.63 -18.98
C LYS A 52 4.41 19.28 -19.18
N LEU A 53 5.23 18.76 -20.09
CA LEU A 53 6.52 19.38 -20.41
C LEU A 53 6.33 20.70 -21.15
N ILE A 54 5.42 20.73 -22.13
CA ILE A 54 5.09 21.95 -22.89
C ILE A 54 4.51 23.02 -21.96
N GLU A 55 3.56 22.65 -21.10
CA GLU A 55 2.99 23.55 -20.08
C GLU A 55 4.07 24.16 -19.18
N ARG A 56 5.01 23.34 -18.70
CA ARG A 56 6.13 23.79 -17.87
C ARG A 56 7.12 24.67 -18.60
N LEU A 57 7.32 24.47 -19.90
CA LEU A 57 8.24 25.27 -20.71
C LEU A 57 7.62 26.60 -21.13
N ASN A 58 6.31 26.63 -21.32
CA ASN A 58 5.58 27.85 -21.66
C ASN A 58 5.51 28.83 -20.48
N ALA A 59 5.44 28.35 -19.24
CA ALA A 59 5.41 29.20 -18.05
C ALA A 59 6.64 30.16 -17.92
N PRO A 60 7.90 29.71 -18.01
CA PRO A 60 9.06 30.60 -18.00
C PRO A 60 9.22 31.39 -19.31
N ASN A 61 8.86 30.83 -20.47
CA ASN A 61 9.00 31.54 -21.75
C ASN A 61 8.00 32.70 -21.88
N ALA A 62 6.78 32.55 -21.33
CA ALA A 62 5.81 33.65 -21.24
C ALA A 62 6.24 34.73 -20.24
N ALA A 63 7.01 34.37 -19.20
CA ALA A 63 7.57 35.33 -18.25
C ALA A 63 8.81 36.06 -18.77
N ALA A 64 9.62 35.42 -19.64
CA ALA A 64 10.83 36.00 -20.20
C ALA A 64 10.59 36.86 -21.47
N GLY A 65 9.51 36.63 -22.22
CA GLY A 65 9.17 37.40 -23.43
C GLY A 65 8.44 38.72 -23.18
N SER A 66 8.33 39.16 -21.92
CA SER A 66 7.67 40.43 -21.53
C SER A 66 8.66 41.58 -21.30
N ASP A 67 9.97 41.34 -21.39
CA ASP A 67 11.03 42.27 -20.99
C ASP A 67 11.84 42.83 -22.19
N ASP A 68 11.45 42.51 -23.43
CA ASP A 68 12.17 42.89 -24.67
C ASP A 68 11.33 43.77 -25.64
N ASP A 69 10.22 44.36 -25.15
CA ASP A 69 9.38 45.32 -25.89
C ASP A 69 9.15 46.61 -25.07
N GLU A 70 10.24 47.29 -24.65
CA GLU A 70 10.27 48.73 -24.32
C GLU A 70 11.47 49.44 -24.96
#